data_AF-A0A962E6W9-F1
#
_entry.id   AF-A0A962E6W9-F1
#
_cell.length_a   1.000
_cell.length_b   1.000
_cell.length_c   1.000
_cell.angle_alpha   90.00
_cell.angle_beta   90.00
_cell.angle_gamma   90.00
#
_symmetry.space_group_name_H-M   'P 1'
#
loop_
_entity.id
_entity.type
_entity.pdbx_description
1 polymer ?
#
loop_
_entity_poly.entity_id
_entity_poly.type
_entity_poly.pdbx_seq_one_letter_code
_entity_poly.pdbx_strand_id
1 'polypeptide(L)'
;MKTGLLSRLMTFSFGIMVLYSSSAIAALTVTPITWNVVGLDSNSFLTGPNLFPVAARVCAVGSPSNGPITATMQFAAGGSYMGMPTGGDTACAGGTPCVDFRPGSLSTFQLTTVALPAGQCADAYFEVAVKREMAAFTSGRRYFITATDLSGTVSTP
;
A
#
# COMPACT_ATOMS: atom_id res chain seq x y z
N MET A 1 22.87 -63.00 54.28
CA MET A 1 23.45 -61.65 54.52
C MET A 1 24.03 -61.17 53.20
N LYS A 2 23.26 -60.40 52.40
CA LYS A 2 23.27 -58.92 52.31
C LYS A 2 24.57 -58.37 51.70
N THR A 3 24.57 -58.07 50.39
CA THR A 3 24.50 -56.71 49.73
C THR A 3 25.87 -56.03 49.63
N GLY A 4 26.29 -55.38 48.53
CA GLY A 4 25.59 -55.00 47.30
C GLY A 4 26.55 -54.40 46.26
N LEU A 5 26.16 -54.49 44.99
CA LEU A 5 26.84 -53.91 43.84
C LEU A 5 26.09 -52.61 43.46
N LEU A 6 26.75 -51.47 43.65
CA LEU A 6 26.24 -50.14 43.29
C LEU A 6 26.29 -49.96 41.76
N SER A 7 25.21 -50.33 41.08
CA SER A 7 24.97 -49.99 39.68
C SER A 7 24.48 -48.55 39.60
N ARG A 8 25.32 -47.65 39.09
CA ARG A 8 24.98 -46.25 38.80
C ARG A 8 24.08 -46.19 37.57
N LEU A 9 22.79 -45.99 37.81
CA LEU A 9 21.81 -45.70 36.76
C LEU A 9 22.00 -44.24 36.30
N MET A 10 22.69 -44.05 35.18
CA MET A 10 22.81 -42.75 34.51
C MET A 10 21.59 -42.56 33.60
N THR A 11 20.56 -41.90 34.13
CA THR A 11 19.35 -41.54 33.36
C THR A 11 19.71 -40.46 32.35
N PHE A 12 19.80 -40.83 31.07
CA PHE A 12 19.99 -39.89 29.96
C PHE A 12 18.62 -39.30 29.58
N SER A 13 18.27 -38.15 30.16
CA SER A 13 17.06 -37.40 29.77
C SER A 13 17.22 -36.88 28.35
N PHE A 14 16.62 -37.58 27.37
CA PHE A 14 16.48 -37.11 26.00
C PHE A 14 15.45 -35.98 25.98
N GLY A 15 15.92 -34.74 26.07
CA GLY A 15 15.06 -33.56 25.98
C GLY A 15 14.37 -33.49 24.63
N ILE A 16 13.03 -33.50 24.63
CA ILE A 16 12.21 -33.18 23.45
C ILE A 16 12.51 -31.72 23.09
N MET A 17 13.38 -31.52 22.11
CA MET A 17 13.61 -30.23 21.48
C MET A 17 12.39 -29.95 20.58
N VAL A 18 11.44 -29.19 21.11
CA VAL A 18 10.30 -28.69 20.33
C VAL A 18 10.85 -27.71 19.30
N LEU A 19 10.94 -28.17 18.04
CA LEU A 19 11.26 -27.33 16.90
C LEU A 19 10.02 -26.47 16.60
N TYR A 20 10.00 -25.25 17.11
CA TYR A 20 9.02 -24.25 16.69
C TYR A 20 9.36 -23.85 15.26
N SER A 21 8.46 -24.12 14.30
CA SER A 21 8.56 -23.55 12.97
C SER A 21 8.36 -22.03 13.11
N SER A 22 9.41 -21.24 12.82
CA SER A 22 9.23 -19.80 12.64
C SER A 22 8.55 -19.58 11.30
N SER A 23 7.25 -19.27 11.31
CA SER A 23 6.57 -18.80 10.10
C SER A 23 7.16 -17.44 9.72
N ALA A 24 7.83 -17.38 8.57
CA ALA A 24 8.24 -16.11 7.98
C ALA A 24 6.99 -15.36 7.54
N ILE A 25 6.84 -14.12 8.01
CA ILE A 25 5.76 -13.24 7.58
C ILE A 25 6.13 -12.69 6.20
N ALA A 26 5.18 -12.61 5.27
CA ALA A 26 5.43 -11.90 4.03
C ALA A 26 5.71 -10.44 4.33
N ALA A 27 6.81 -9.93 3.80
CA ALA A 27 6.98 -8.50 3.67
C ALA A 27 6.28 -8.10 2.37
N LEU A 28 5.27 -7.23 2.46
CA LEU A 28 4.72 -6.57 1.29
C LEU A 28 5.62 -5.40 0.90
N THR A 29 5.82 -5.20 -0.39
CA THR A 29 6.41 -3.97 -0.93
C THR A 29 5.39 -3.28 -1.82
N VAL A 30 5.35 -1.95 -1.77
CA VAL A 30 4.44 -1.13 -2.58
C VAL A 30 5.28 -0.08 -3.32
N THR A 31 5.32 -0.15 -4.64
CA THR A 31 6.10 0.78 -5.49
C THR A 31 5.19 1.50 -6.48
N PRO A 32 5.23 2.85 -6.56
CA PRO A 32 4.49 3.57 -7.59
C PRO A 32 4.91 3.14 -9.00
N ILE A 33 3.95 2.93 -9.90
CA ILE A 33 4.20 2.61 -11.32
C ILE A 33 3.67 3.68 -12.28
N THR A 34 3.07 4.74 -11.74
CA THR A 34 2.64 5.93 -12.48
C THR A 34 3.37 7.17 -11.97
N TRP A 35 3.22 8.28 -12.70
CA TRP A 35 3.78 9.56 -12.30
C TRP A 35 3.05 10.11 -11.07
N ASN A 36 3.79 10.79 -10.19
CA ASN A 36 3.23 11.41 -8.98
C ASN A 36 2.56 12.77 -9.24
N VAL A 37 2.72 13.32 -10.45
CA VAL A 37 2.21 14.65 -10.83
C VAL A 37 1.33 14.49 -12.07
N VAL A 38 0.08 14.91 -11.93
CA VAL A 38 -0.92 15.00 -13.01
C VAL A 38 -1.46 16.41 -13.04
N GLY A 39 -1.77 16.92 -14.23
CA GLY A 39 -2.23 18.29 -14.40
C GLY A 39 -2.91 18.49 -15.75
N LEU A 40 -3.69 19.56 -15.85
CA LEU A 40 -4.25 20.00 -17.12
C LEU A 40 -3.21 20.77 -17.92
N ASP A 41 -3.35 20.72 -19.24
CA ASP A 41 -2.61 21.62 -20.11
C ASP A 41 -3.02 23.07 -19.83
N SER A 42 -2.02 23.91 -19.53
CA SER A 42 -2.22 25.28 -19.08
C SER A 42 -2.72 26.23 -20.18
N ASN A 43 -2.56 25.88 -21.46
CA ASN A 43 -3.02 26.68 -22.58
C ASN A 43 -4.45 26.33 -23.01
N SER A 44 -4.97 25.14 -22.66
CA SER A 44 -6.31 24.71 -23.06
C SER A 44 -7.01 23.77 -22.05
N PHE A 45 -7.24 24.28 -20.84
CA PHE A 45 -7.83 23.54 -19.71
C PHE A 45 -9.25 22.99 -19.92
N LEU A 46 -10.01 23.56 -20.85
CA LEU A 46 -11.33 23.08 -21.22
C LEU A 46 -11.28 21.87 -22.17
N THR A 47 -10.09 21.54 -22.68
CA THR A 47 -9.88 20.46 -23.66
C THR A 47 -8.86 19.45 -23.16
N GLY A 48 -8.83 18.27 -23.79
CA GLY A 48 -7.88 17.21 -23.45
C GLY A 48 -8.27 16.36 -22.23
N PRO A 49 -7.46 15.36 -21.88
CA PRO A 49 -7.74 14.42 -20.80
C PRO A 49 -7.78 15.11 -19.43
N ASN A 50 -8.75 14.74 -18.61
CA ASN A 50 -8.83 15.16 -17.21
C ASN A 50 -8.96 13.99 -16.24
N LEU A 51 -8.86 12.76 -16.76
CA LEU A 51 -8.89 11.51 -16.03
C LEU A 51 -7.53 10.85 -16.18
N PHE A 52 -6.91 10.51 -15.07
CA PHE A 52 -5.56 9.98 -15.04
C PHE A 52 -5.53 8.70 -14.21
N PRO A 53 -5.02 7.59 -14.76
CA PRO A 53 -4.78 6.39 -13.97
C PRO A 53 -3.59 6.64 -13.04
N VAL A 54 -3.74 6.25 -11.79
CA VAL A 54 -2.69 6.25 -10.77
C VAL A 54 -2.56 4.83 -10.26
N ALA A 55 -1.33 4.32 -10.13
CA ALA A 55 -1.15 2.93 -9.76
C ALA A 55 0.12 2.66 -8.95
N ALA A 56 0.06 1.57 -8.19
CA ALA A 56 1.21 0.99 -7.50
C ALA A 56 1.26 -0.51 -7.72
N ARG A 57 2.49 -1.03 -7.79
CA ARG A 57 2.79 -2.46 -7.78
C ARG A 57 2.96 -2.94 -6.36
N VAL A 58 2.21 -3.98 -6.00
CA VAL A 58 2.28 -4.65 -4.70
C VAL A 58 2.93 -6.01 -4.90
N CYS A 59 4.03 -6.29 -4.22
CA CYS A 59 4.70 -7.59 -4.29
C CYS A 59 4.78 -8.25 -2.91
N ALA A 60 4.58 -9.56 -2.87
CA ALA A 60 4.87 -10.37 -1.68
C ALA A 60 6.32 -10.88 -1.76
N VAL A 61 7.19 -10.42 -0.86
CA VAL A 61 8.61 -10.84 -0.85
C VAL A 61 8.90 -11.76 0.34
N GLY A 62 9.75 -12.76 0.10
CA GLY A 62 10.20 -13.74 1.11
C GLY A 62 9.17 -14.80 1.49
N SER A 63 7.87 -14.51 1.43
CA SER A 63 6.78 -15.47 1.73
C SER A 63 5.46 -15.03 1.06
N PRO A 64 4.44 -15.91 0.96
CA PRO A 64 3.12 -15.54 0.47
C PRO A 64 2.40 -14.57 1.41
N SER A 65 1.61 -13.63 0.87
CA SER A 65 0.84 -12.69 1.70
C SER A 65 -0.08 -13.41 2.68
N ASN A 66 -0.36 -12.78 3.82
CA ASN A 66 -1.24 -13.37 4.82
C ASN A 66 -2.71 -13.13 4.45
N GLY A 67 -3.22 -13.97 3.54
CA GLY A 67 -4.57 -13.85 3.01
C GLY A 67 -4.72 -12.81 1.89
N PRO A 68 -5.97 -12.41 1.57
CA PRO A 68 -6.25 -11.45 0.51
C PRO A 68 -5.66 -10.08 0.82
N ILE A 69 -5.22 -9.39 -0.23
CA ILE A 69 -4.67 -8.02 -0.13
C ILE A 69 -5.76 -7.03 -0.48
N THR A 70 -5.96 -6.03 0.37
CA THR A 70 -6.78 -4.85 0.08
C THR A 70 -5.86 -3.70 -0.33
N ALA A 71 -6.13 -3.07 -1.48
CA ALA A 71 -5.45 -1.87 -1.91
C ALA A 71 -6.32 -0.65 -1.61
N THR A 72 -5.70 0.41 -1.09
CA THR A 72 -6.38 1.68 -0.80
C THR A 72 -5.53 2.84 -1.26
N MET A 73 -6.10 3.75 -2.03
CA MET A 73 -5.49 5.05 -2.31
C MET A 73 -6.12 6.10 -1.40
N GLN A 74 -5.28 6.97 -0.85
CA GLN A 74 -5.73 8.13 -0.09
C GLN A 74 -4.96 9.36 -0.53
N PHE A 75 -5.66 10.48 -0.61
CA PHE A 75 -5.00 11.76 -0.68
C PHE A 75 -4.48 12.14 0.71
N ALA A 76 -3.23 12.60 0.79
CA ALA A 76 -2.63 13.01 2.05
C ALA A 76 -3.36 14.23 2.63
N ALA A 77 -3.54 14.25 3.94
CA ALA A 77 -3.97 15.44 4.65
C ALA A 77 -2.96 16.58 4.40
N GLY A 78 -3.48 17.81 4.33
CA GLY A 78 -2.74 19.02 3.94
C GLY A 78 -1.36 19.11 4.60
N GLY A 79 -0.34 19.30 3.77
CA GLY A 79 1.02 19.58 4.17
C GLY A 79 1.83 20.02 2.95
N SER A 80 2.66 21.04 3.12
CA SER A 80 3.44 21.67 2.05
C SER A 80 4.41 20.67 1.42
N TYR A 81 4.36 20.55 0.10
CA TYR A 81 5.43 19.91 -0.67
C TYR A 81 6.30 20.99 -1.30
N MET A 82 7.62 20.92 -1.10
CA MET A 82 8.64 21.77 -1.76
C MET A 82 8.41 23.29 -1.72
N GLY A 83 7.98 23.82 -0.57
CA GLY A 83 7.79 25.27 -0.42
C GLY A 83 6.63 25.84 -1.24
N MET A 84 5.81 25.00 -1.89
CA MET A 84 4.47 25.45 -2.28
C MET A 84 3.68 25.72 -0.99
N PRO A 85 3.01 26.88 -0.89
CA PRO A 85 2.09 27.14 0.22
C PRO A 85 1.10 25.99 0.32
N THR A 86 0.48 25.84 1.48
CA THR A 86 -0.41 24.74 1.90
C THR A 86 -1.63 24.47 0.99
N GLY A 87 -1.67 24.95 -0.26
CA GLY A 87 -2.71 24.75 -1.27
C GLY A 87 -2.66 23.38 -1.98
N GLY A 88 -2.31 22.31 -1.26
CA GLY A 88 -2.46 20.92 -1.73
C GLY A 88 -3.93 20.50 -1.91
N ASP A 89 -4.83 21.36 -1.45
CA ASP A 89 -6.28 21.29 -1.46
C ASP A 89 -6.86 22.59 -2.01
N THR A 90 -6.13 23.27 -2.91
CA THR A 90 -6.66 24.48 -3.58
C THR A 90 -8.06 24.17 -4.06
N ALA A 91 -9.01 24.92 -3.49
CA ALA A 91 -10.42 24.68 -3.70
C ALA A 91 -10.77 25.17 -5.10
N CYS A 92 -11.30 24.25 -5.88
CA CYS A 92 -12.00 24.55 -7.11
C CYS A 92 -13.39 25.12 -6.79
N ALA A 93 -14.09 25.59 -7.83
CA ALA A 93 -15.43 26.16 -7.72
C ALA A 93 -16.33 25.30 -6.83
N GLY A 94 -17.01 25.96 -5.88
CA GLY A 94 -17.86 25.30 -4.90
C GLY A 94 -17.15 24.75 -3.66
N GLY A 95 -15.89 25.14 -3.41
CA GLY A 95 -15.18 24.80 -2.16
C GLY A 95 -14.69 23.34 -2.11
N THR A 96 -14.54 22.70 -3.27
CA THR A 96 -14.20 21.28 -3.40
C THR A 96 -12.80 21.13 -4.00
N PRO A 97 -12.08 20.03 -3.72
CA PRO A 97 -10.72 19.86 -4.24
C PRO A 97 -10.70 19.85 -5.78
N CYS A 98 -9.65 20.46 -6.35
CA CYS A 98 -9.41 20.45 -7.80
C CYS A 98 -8.94 19.11 -8.35
N VAL A 99 -8.30 18.30 -7.51
CA VAL A 99 -7.82 16.95 -7.82
C VAL A 99 -8.46 16.00 -6.82
N ASP A 100 -9.26 15.08 -7.32
CA ASP A 100 -9.96 14.10 -6.49
C ASP A 100 -10.15 12.77 -7.21
N PHE A 101 -10.75 11.79 -6.56
CA PHE A 101 -11.15 10.56 -7.26
C PHE A 101 -12.15 10.87 -8.37
N ARG A 102 -12.07 10.11 -9.46
CA ARG A 102 -13.13 10.15 -10.47
C ARG A 102 -14.46 9.75 -9.82
N PRO A 103 -15.54 10.53 -9.98
CA PRO A 103 -16.85 10.16 -9.46
C PRO A 103 -17.27 8.76 -9.92
N GLY A 104 -17.63 7.89 -8.97
CA GLY A 104 -18.01 6.50 -9.22
C GLY A 104 -16.84 5.51 -9.27
N SER A 105 -15.59 5.97 -9.15
CA SER A 105 -14.44 5.07 -8.95
C SER A 105 -14.29 4.66 -7.48
N LEU A 106 -13.63 3.54 -7.24
CA LEU A 106 -13.32 3.05 -5.90
C LEU A 106 -11.97 3.61 -5.43
N SER A 107 -11.91 4.12 -4.19
CA SER A 107 -10.65 4.43 -3.52
C SER A 107 -10.06 3.24 -2.78
N THR A 108 -10.84 2.19 -2.58
CA THR A 108 -10.46 0.95 -1.89
C THR A 108 -11.11 -0.24 -2.58
N PHE A 109 -10.34 -1.29 -2.83
CA PHE A 109 -10.86 -2.56 -3.33
C PHE A 109 -9.96 -3.72 -2.93
N GLN A 110 -10.52 -4.93 -2.97
CA GLN A 110 -9.76 -6.14 -2.76
C GLN A 110 -8.92 -6.46 -4.01
N LEU A 111 -7.60 -6.27 -3.91
CA LEU A 111 -6.65 -6.49 -5.00
C LEU A 111 -6.49 -7.97 -5.33
N THR A 112 -6.48 -8.82 -4.30
CA THR A 112 -6.41 -10.28 -4.47
C THR A 112 -7.48 -10.97 -3.63
N THR A 113 -8.09 -12.03 -4.15
CA THR A 113 -9.08 -12.85 -3.40
C THR A 113 -8.45 -13.95 -2.56
N VAL A 114 -7.18 -14.25 -2.81
CA VAL A 114 -6.37 -15.24 -2.11
C VAL A 114 -4.99 -14.66 -1.81
N ALA A 115 -4.21 -15.39 -1.01
CA ALA A 115 -2.82 -15.05 -0.74
C ALA A 115 -2.02 -14.92 -2.06
N LEU A 116 -1.31 -13.80 -2.20
CA LEU A 116 -0.37 -13.57 -3.29
C LEU A 116 0.87 -14.43 -3.02
N PRO A 117 1.27 -15.35 -3.92
CA PRO A 117 2.42 -16.21 -3.69
C PRO A 117 3.73 -15.44 -3.53
N ALA A 118 4.71 -16.05 -2.85
CA ALA A 118 6.03 -15.45 -2.68
C ALA A 118 6.68 -15.12 -4.03
N GLY A 119 7.22 -13.92 -4.16
CA GLY A 119 7.86 -13.41 -5.38
C GLY A 119 6.88 -12.94 -6.46
N GLN A 120 5.56 -13.04 -6.23
CA GLN A 120 4.55 -12.55 -7.17
C GLN A 120 4.15 -11.11 -6.84
N CYS A 121 3.68 -10.40 -7.87
CA CYS A 121 3.21 -9.03 -7.78
C CYS A 121 1.82 -8.88 -8.40
N ALA A 122 1.05 -7.92 -7.90
CA ALA A 122 -0.21 -7.46 -8.45
C ALA A 122 -0.20 -5.93 -8.53
N ASP A 123 -0.80 -5.36 -9.58
CA ASP A 123 -0.84 -3.93 -9.81
C ASP A 123 -2.23 -3.39 -9.42
N ALA A 124 -2.26 -2.38 -8.54
CA ALA A 124 -3.48 -1.70 -8.11
C ALA A 124 -3.64 -0.38 -8.88
N TYR A 125 -4.75 -0.23 -9.59
CA TYR A 125 -5.07 0.97 -10.39
C TYR A 125 -6.23 1.75 -9.77
N PHE A 126 -6.09 3.07 -9.73
CA PHE A 126 -7.07 4.04 -9.25
C PHE A 126 -7.28 5.12 -10.30
N GLU A 127 -8.46 5.75 -10.30
CA GLU A 127 -8.79 6.81 -11.24
C GLU A 127 -8.86 8.17 -10.54
N VAL A 128 -8.01 9.10 -10.96
CA VAL A 128 -8.01 10.48 -10.49
C VAL A 128 -8.64 11.38 -11.54
N ALA A 129 -9.48 12.31 -11.11
CA ALA A 129 -10.04 13.36 -11.93
C ALA A 129 -9.47 14.73 -11.52
N VAL A 130 -9.09 15.51 -12.52
CA VAL A 130 -8.77 16.93 -12.37
C VAL A 130 -9.95 17.74 -12.90
N LYS A 131 -10.38 18.75 -12.15
CA LYS A 131 -11.45 19.65 -12.58
C LYS A 131 -10.95 20.59 -13.68
N ARG A 132 -11.75 20.76 -14.74
CA ARG A 132 -11.45 21.65 -15.87
C ARG A 132 -11.75 23.11 -15.54
N GLU A 133 -10.88 23.72 -14.76
CA GLU A 133 -11.01 25.12 -14.37
C GLU A 133 -9.67 25.75 -14.05
N MET A 134 -9.61 27.09 -14.03
CA MET A 134 -8.37 27.82 -13.84
C MET A 134 -7.73 27.58 -12.46
N ALA A 135 -8.53 27.34 -11.42
CA ALA A 135 -8.01 27.05 -10.08
C ALA A 135 -7.16 25.76 -10.06
N ALA A 136 -7.41 24.82 -10.99
CA ALA A 136 -6.67 23.56 -11.07
C ALA A 136 -5.22 23.72 -11.54
N PHE A 137 -4.83 24.85 -12.16
CA PHE A 137 -3.49 25.03 -12.74
C PHE A 137 -2.36 24.99 -11.72
N THR A 138 -2.57 25.62 -10.58
CA THR A 138 -1.61 25.68 -9.48
C THR A 138 -1.97 24.71 -8.37
N SER A 139 -2.95 23.84 -8.63
CA SER A 139 -3.39 22.83 -7.69
C SER A 139 -2.60 21.55 -7.90
N GLY A 140 -2.19 20.94 -6.81
CA GLY A 140 -1.70 19.56 -6.79
C GLY A 140 -2.15 18.92 -5.50
N ARG A 141 -2.32 17.60 -5.48
CA ARG A 141 -2.72 16.89 -4.26
C ARG A 141 -1.83 15.68 -4.10
N ARG A 142 -1.19 15.56 -2.93
CA ARG A 142 -0.38 14.39 -2.60
C ARG A 142 -1.29 13.21 -2.34
N TYR A 143 -0.83 12.03 -2.69
CA TYR A 143 -1.51 10.78 -2.38
C TYR A 143 -0.50 9.72 -1.98
N PHE A 144 -1.00 8.67 -1.36
CA PHE A 144 -0.27 7.45 -1.11
C PHE A 144 -1.20 6.26 -1.36
N ILE A 145 -0.61 5.14 -1.75
CA ILE A 145 -1.33 3.88 -1.94
C ILE A 145 -0.84 2.90 -0.89
N THR A 146 -1.76 2.31 -0.16
CA THR A 146 -1.49 1.27 0.82
C THR A 146 -1.95 -0.09 0.31
N ALA A 147 -1.22 -1.12 0.73
CA ALA A 147 -1.59 -2.52 0.61
C ALA A 147 -1.68 -3.12 2.01
N THR A 148 -2.82 -3.74 2.31
CA THR A 148 -3.11 -4.33 3.61
C THR A 148 -3.44 -5.81 3.44
N ASP A 149 -2.72 -6.67 4.16
CA ASP A 149 -3.09 -8.08 4.37
C ASP A 149 -3.41 -8.31 5.86
N LEU A 150 -3.57 -9.58 6.28
CA LEU A 150 -3.84 -9.89 7.69
C LEU A 150 -2.63 -9.70 8.61
N SER A 151 -1.43 -9.46 8.05
CA SER A 151 -0.19 -9.23 8.78
C SER A 151 0.10 -7.75 9.01
N GLY A 152 -0.42 -6.87 8.17
CA GLY A 152 -0.27 -5.42 8.36
C GLY A 152 -0.54 -4.60 7.11
N THR A 153 -0.12 -3.33 7.16
CA THR A 153 -0.27 -2.37 6.06
C THR A 153 1.10 -1.81 5.67
N VAL A 154 1.36 -1.72 4.37
CA VAL A 154 2.54 -1.08 3.78
C VAL A 154 2.07 0.00 2.80
N SER A 155 2.81 1.09 2.67
CA SER A 155 2.48 2.23 1.81
C SER A 155 3.55 2.46 0.75
N THR A 156 3.16 3.11 -0.35
CA THR A 156 4.11 3.83 -1.19
C THR A 156 4.93 4.80 -0.33
N PRO A 157 6.20 5.07 -0.70
CA PRO A 157 7.04 6.06 -0.03
C PRO A 157 6.42 7.46 0.04
#